data_AF-A0A537PFX4-F1
#
_entry.id   AF-A0A537PFX4-F1
#
_cell.length_a   1.000
_cell.length_b   1.000
_cell.length_c   1.000
_cell.angle_alpha   90.00
_cell.angle_beta   90.00
_cell.angle_gamma   90.00
#
_symmetry.space_group_name_H-M   'P 1'
#
loop_
_entity.id
_entity.type
_entity.pdbx_description
1 polymer ?
#
loop_
_entity_poly.entity_id
_entity_poly.type
_entity_poly.pdbx_seq_one_letter_code
_entity_poly.pdbx_strand_id
1 'polypeptide(L)'
;MSDDLKFAFADYVSEAEVNGVKNFPLYEWTKKTIEDPAKQSKYTKSFALYVGGEEVYAKDKADALEAELKPLVGGPIIAQMFKYDTDPAHNPQPPRPT
;
A
#
# COMPACT_ATOMS: atom_id res chain seq x y z
N MET A 1 17.14 12.87 1.12
CA MET A 1 15.68 12.70 1.34
C MET A 1 15.26 11.49 0.52
N SER A 2 14.99 10.35 1.18
CA SER A 2 14.47 9.08 0.65
C SER A 2 14.36 8.95 -0.89
N ASP A 3 15.47 8.61 -1.55
CA ASP A 3 15.47 8.23 -2.98
C ASP A 3 14.95 6.77 -3.17
N ASP A 4 14.91 5.96 -2.11
CA ASP A 4 14.59 4.51 -2.12
C ASP A 4 13.18 4.13 -2.61
N LEU A 5 12.13 4.89 -2.25
CA LEU A 5 10.78 4.58 -2.74
C LEU A 5 10.60 4.94 -4.22
N LYS A 6 11.34 5.93 -4.73
CA LYS A 6 11.38 6.20 -6.16
C LYS A 6 12.01 5.02 -6.89
N PHE A 7 13.06 4.40 -6.33
CA PHE A 7 13.76 3.30 -6.97
C PHE A 7 12.83 2.11 -7.25
N ALA A 8 12.09 1.58 -6.27
CA ALA A 8 11.24 0.40 -6.54
C ALA A 8 10.18 0.63 -7.63
N PHE A 9 9.51 1.79 -7.63
CA PHE A 9 8.48 2.08 -8.63
C PHE A 9 9.11 2.48 -9.98
N ALA A 10 10.24 3.18 -9.98
CA ALA A 10 10.98 3.54 -11.19
C ALA A 10 11.65 2.33 -11.84
N ASP A 11 12.13 1.37 -11.06
CA ASP A 11 12.73 0.12 -11.53
C ASP A 11 11.66 -0.73 -12.22
N TYR A 12 10.47 -0.86 -11.61
CA TYR A 12 9.33 -1.53 -12.25
C TYR A 12 8.93 -0.87 -13.57
N VAL A 13 8.89 0.47 -13.63
CA VAL A 13 8.60 1.22 -14.86
C VAL A 13 9.69 1.00 -15.91
N SER A 14 10.96 1.07 -15.51
CA SER A 14 12.11 0.87 -16.39
C SER A 14 12.14 -0.54 -16.98
N GLU A 15 11.87 -1.56 -16.15
CA GLU A 15 11.78 -2.94 -16.58
C GLU A 15 10.63 -3.14 -17.58
N ALA A 16 9.48 -2.53 -17.33
CA ALA A 16 8.32 -2.56 -18.23
C ALA A 16 8.61 -1.91 -19.58
N GLU A 17 9.33 -0.78 -19.60
CA GLU A 17 9.73 -0.07 -20.82
C GLU A 17 10.73 -0.89 -21.65
N VAL A 18 11.63 -1.63 -21.01
CA VAL A 18 12.61 -2.50 -21.68
C VAL A 18 11.98 -3.80 -22.20
N ASN A 19 11.12 -4.44 -21.41
CA ASN A 19 10.59 -5.79 -21.68
C ASN A 19 9.18 -5.81 -22.31
N GLY A 20 8.59 -4.64 -22.52
CA GLY A 20 7.29 -4.47 -23.13
C GLY A 20 6.16 -4.36 -22.11
N VAL A 21 5.53 -3.18 -22.07
CA VAL A 21 4.53 -2.77 -21.07
C VAL A 21 3.28 -3.66 -20.99
N LYS A 22 2.97 -4.44 -22.03
CA LYS A 22 1.78 -5.33 -22.06
C LYS A 22 1.82 -6.41 -20.98
N ASN A 23 3.01 -6.79 -20.51
CA ASN A 23 3.21 -7.78 -19.45
C ASN A 23 3.20 -7.15 -18.04
N PHE A 24 3.08 -5.83 -17.96
CA PHE A 24 3.20 -5.06 -16.74
C PHE A 24 1.88 -4.31 -16.49
N PRO A 25 0.83 -4.99 -16.00
CA PRO A 25 -0.52 -4.43 -15.91
C PRO A 25 -0.60 -3.16 -15.07
N LEU A 26 0.33 -2.94 -14.15
CA LEU A 26 0.40 -1.74 -13.32
C LEU A 26 1.18 -0.56 -13.94
N TYR A 27 1.83 -0.73 -15.10
CA TYR A 27 2.76 0.26 -15.67
C TYR A 27 2.18 1.67 -15.75
N GLU A 28 1.01 1.84 -16.38
CA GLU A 28 0.38 3.15 -16.57
C GLU A 28 0.08 3.85 -15.24
N TRP A 29 -0.35 3.08 -14.23
CA TRP A 29 -0.66 3.63 -12.92
C TRP A 29 0.61 3.96 -12.14
N THR A 30 1.61 3.09 -12.18
CA THR A 30 2.89 3.29 -11.50
C THR A 30 3.63 4.49 -12.07
N LYS A 31 3.68 4.64 -13.39
CA LYS A 31 4.28 5.79 -14.08
C LYS A 31 3.60 7.10 -13.67
N LYS A 32 2.27 7.17 -13.74
CA LYS A 32 1.50 8.34 -13.28
C LYS A 32 1.66 8.64 -11.80
N THR A 33 2.00 7.64 -10.99
CA THR A 33 2.22 7.80 -9.55
C THR A 33 3.58 8.40 -9.26
N ILE A 34 4.63 7.97 -9.97
CA ILE A 34 5.97 8.55 -9.83
C ILE A 34 6.13 9.88 -10.56
N GLU A 35 5.25 10.24 -11.50
CA GLU A 35 5.28 11.56 -12.17
C GLU A 35 4.49 12.64 -11.38
N ASP A 36 3.65 12.25 -10.42
CA ASP A 36 2.83 13.15 -9.61
C ASP A 36 3.51 13.45 -8.25
N PRO A 37 4.01 14.68 -8.02
CA PRO A 37 4.71 15.03 -6.78
C PRO A 37 3.85 14.89 -5.52
N ALA A 38 2.53 15.09 -5.63
CA ALA A 38 1.62 14.95 -4.49
C ALA A 38 1.49 13.48 -4.08
N LYS A 39 1.39 12.57 -5.06
CA LYS A 39 1.39 11.13 -4.81
C LYS A 39 2.73 10.65 -4.27
N GLN A 40 3.85 11.11 -4.84
CA GLN A 40 5.18 10.79 -4.30
C GLN A 40 5.28 11.15 -2.81
N SER A 41 4.85 12.37 -2.45
CA SER A 41 4.87 12.85 -1.06
C SER A 41 4.00 12.00 -0.14
N LYS A 42 2.83 11.56 -0.62
CA LYS A 42 1.93 10.66 0.11
C LYS A 42 2.55 9.28 0.34
N TYR A 43 2.99 8.62 -0.74
CA TYR A 43 3.46 7.23 -0.66
C TYR A 43 4.79 7.11 0.09
N THR A 44 5.64 8.14 0.07
CA THR A 44 6.89 8.17 0.87
C THR A 44 6.63 8.14 2.39
N LYS A 45 5.41 8.48 2.83
CA LYS A 45 5.03 8.53 4.25
C LYS A 45 4.02 7.45 4.64
N SER A 46 3.67 6.57 3.71
CA SER A 46 2.64 5.54 3.91
C SER A 46 3.33 4.17 3.98
N PHE A 47 3.09 3.43 5.06
CA PHE A 47 3.74 2.14 5.30
C PHE A 47 2.69 1.07 5.57
N ALA A 48 2.96 -0.16 5.12
CA ALA A 48 2.22 -1.36 5.51
C ALA A 48 3.00 -2.10 6.61
N LEU A 49 2.29 -2.67 7.59
CA LEU A 49 2.92 -3.33 8.73
C LEU A 49 3.03 -4.84 8.53
N TYR A 50 4.28 -5.28 8.38
CA TYR A 50 4.76 -6.67 8.43
C TYR A 50 4.66 -7.29 9.84
N VAL A 51 3.93 -8.39 10.08
CA VAL A 51 4.02 -9.14 11.35
C VAL A 51 4.65 -10.51 11.12
N GLY A 52 5.90 -10.68 11.56
CA GLY A 52 6.63 -11.94 11.34
C GLY A 52 6.90 -12.25 9.86
N GLY A 53 6.91 -11.23 9.00
CA GLY A 53 7.04 -11.37 7.54
C GLY A 53 5.71 -11.59 6.81
N GLU A 54 4.58 -11.66 7.51
CA GLU A 54 3.26 -11.85 6.92
C GLU A 54 2.51 -10.52 6.79
N GLU A 55 2.05 -10.21 5.58
CA GLU A 55 1.20 -9.04 5.30
C GLU A 55 -0.25 -9.24 5.82
N VAL A 56 -0.72 -10.49 5.79
CA VAL A 56 -2.03 -10.90 6.31
C VAL A 56 -1.80 -11.70 7.58
N TYR A 57 -2.39 -11.26 8.69
CA TYR A 57 -2.21 -11.86 10.00
C TYR A 57 -3.52 -11.90 10.78
N ALA A 58 -3.52 -12.71 11.83
CA ALA A 58 -4.70 -12.93 12.67
C ALA A 58 -5.22 -11.62 13.30
N LYS A 59 -6.54 -11.57 13.48
CA LYS A 59 -7.27 -10.38 13.93
C LYS A 59 -6.80 -9.87 15.29
N ASP A 60 -6.45 -10.76 16.22
CA ASP A 60 -5.95 -10.40 17.54
C ASP A 60 -4.64 -9.60 17.48
N LYS A 61 -3.70 -9.99 16.60
CA LYS A 61 -2.47 -9.25 16.33
C LYS A 61 -2.77 -7.86 15.74
N ALA A 62 -3.72 -7.78 14.81
CA ALA A 62 -4.14 -6.51 14.22
C ALA A 62 -4.80 -5.58 15.23
N ASP A 63 -5.64 -6.12 16.11
CA ASP A 63 -6.32 -5.36 17.15
C ASP A 63 -5.33 -4.82 18.19
N ALA A 64 -4.32 -5.61 18.57
CA ALA A 64 -3.25 -5.18 19.48
C ALA A 64 -2.43 -4.02 18.89
N LEU A 65 -1.97 -4.16 17.63
CA LEU A 65 -1.24 -3.10 16.93
C LEU A 65 -2.07 -1.82 16.81
N GLU A 66 -3.33 -1.94 16.41
CA GLU A 66 -4.23 -0.79 16.30
C GLU A 66 -4.38 -0.08 17.65
N ALA A 67 -4.57 -0.82 18.75
CA ALA A 67 -4.74 -0.25 20.08
C ALA A 67 -3.51 0.55 20.53
N GLU A 68 -2.30 0.07 20.24
CA GLU A 68 -1.05 0.76 20.59
C GLU A 68 -0.75 1.98 19.72
N LEU A 69 -1.10 1.93 18.43
CA LEU A 69 -0.82 3.01 17.48
C LEU A 69 -1.88 4.12 17.49
N LYS A 70 -3.13 3.77 17.81
CA LYS A 70 -4.28 4.71 17.79
C LYS A 70 -4.06 5.98 18.62
N PRO A 71 -3.44 5.96 19.82
CA PRO A 71 -3.15 7.17 20.59
C PRO A 71 -2.18 8.15 19.90
N LEU A 72 -1.39 7.67 18.93
CA LEU A 72 -0.41 8.48 18.19
C LEU A 72 -1.01 9.13 16.93
N VAL A 73 -2.21 8.69 16.50
CA VAL A 73 -2.87 9.17 15.27
C VAL A 73 -3.30 10.63 15.42
N GLY A 74 -3.01 11.43 14.39
CA GLY A 74 -3.22 12.88 14.39
C GLY A 74 -2.14 13.67 15.14
N GLY A 75 -1.18 12.97 15.74
CA GLY A 75 0.00 13.57 16.37
C GLY A 75 1.15 13.82 15.39
N PRO A 76 2.34 14.19 15.89
CA PRO A 76 3.50 14.51 15.05
C PRO A 76 4.13 13.29 14.37
N ILE A 77 3.75 12.06 14.78
CA ILE A 77 4.36 10.81 14.32
C ILE A 77 3.45 10.10 13.31
N ILE A 78 2.17 9.86 13.67
CA ILE A 78 1.24 9.12 12.82
C ILE A 78 0.15 10.07 12.34
N ALA A 79 0.14 10.38 11.05
CA ALA A 79 -0.90 11.24 10.47
C ALA A 79 -2.26 10.52 10.40
N GLN A 80 -2.27 9.28 9.91
CA GLN A 80 -3.45 8.46 9.72
C GLN A 80 -3.10 6.98 9.87
N MET A 81 -4.08 6.15 10.23
CA MET A 81 -3.96 4.70 10.31
C MET A 81 -5.23 4.06 9.77
N PHE A 82 -5.08 2.93 9.07
CA PHE A 82 -6.19 2.14 8.54
C PHE A 82 -5.95 0.68 8.90
N LYS A 83 -7.03 -0.04 9.21
CA LYS A 83 -7.06 -1.50 9.40
C LYS A 83 -8.05 -2.08 8.41
N TYR A 84 -7.64 -3.09 7.67
CA TYR A 84 -8.45 -3.72 6.62
C TYR A 84 -8.71 -5.18 6.97
N ASP A 85 -9.97 -5.58 6.86
CA ASP A 85 -10.32 -7.00 6.86
C ASP A 85 -10.07 -7.55 5.46
N THR A 86 -9.23 -8.59 5.38
CA THR A 86 -8.86 -9.24 4.13
C THR A 86 -9.60 -10.56 3.92
N ASP A 87 -10.47 -10.96 4.86
CA ASP A 87 -11.35 -12.11 4.68
C ASP A 87 -12.39 -11.77 3.60
N PRO A 88 -12.39 -12.48 2.45
CA PRO A 88 -13.36 -12.23 1.40
C PRO A 88 -14.81 -12.38 1.88
N ALA A 89 -15.09 -13.18 2.91
CA ALA A 89 -16.43 -13.36 3.45
C ALA A 89 -17.02 -12.09 4.07
N HIS A 90 -16.18 -11.16 4.52
CA HIS A 90 -16.62 -9.91 5.15
C HIS A 90 -16.65 -8.71 4.20
N ASN A 91 -16.21 -8.89 2.94
CA ASN A 91 -16.25 -7.84 1.92
C ASN A 91 -17.58 -7.82 1.14
N PRO A 92 -17.96 -6.66 0.54
CA PRO A 92 -19.10 -6.59 -0.36
C PRO A 92 -18.99 -7.64 -1.46
N GLN A 93 -19.95 -8.57 -1.50
CA GLN A 93 -19.96 -9.60 -2.52
C GLN A 93 -20.49 -9.04 -3.83
N PRO A 94 -19.93 -9.45 -4.98
CA PRO A 94 -20.53 -9.12 -6.26
C PRO A 94 -21.98 -9.62 -6.28
N PRO A 95 -22.92 -8.87 -6.91
CA PRO A 95 -24.30 -9.31 -7.03
C PRO A 95 -24.34 -10.69 -7.71
N ARG A 96 -25.20 -11.58 -7.19
CA ARG A 96 -25.37 -12.89 -7.79
C ARG A 96 -25.94 -12.73 -9.21
N PRO A 97 -25.38 -13.42 -10.22
CA PRO A 97 -25.98 -13.46 -11.54
C PRO A 97 -27.43 -13.95 -11.42
N THR A 98 -28.36 -13.22 -12.04
CA THR A 98 -29.77 -13.63 -12.18
C THR A 98 -29.94 -14.70 -13.24
#